data_AF-A0A7W1EGD8-F1
#
_entry.id   AF-A0A7W1EGD8-F1
#
_cell.length_a   1.000
_cell.length_b   1.000
_cell.length_c   1.000
_cell.angle_alpha   90.00
_cell.angle_beta   90.00
_cell.angle_gamma   90.00
#
_symmetry.space_group_name_H-M   'P 1'
#
loop_
_entity.id
_entity.type
_entity.pdbx_description
1 polymer ?
#
loop_
_entity_poly.entity_id
_entity_poly.type
_entity_poly.pdbx_seq_one_letter_code
_entity_poly.pdbx_strand_id
1 'polypeptide(L)'
;MKTSSRIAKACLLVVAITSGIVLSSFTGTKETAGTTGLKNYEEYYKVRDFVQEKICSVIRKQKPASGKMSSFSRCPSGYESQIAGELDSVKVDHFTYGKINLYKGCSPTYVCDFKVCMSKGFAEVKSKGMKDYMSVEKWLEETSTKKTDPSPSPEKPKEVKG
;
A
#
# COMPACT_ATOMS: atom_id res chain seq x y z
N MET A 1 -7.99 53.52 32.19
CA MET A 1 -6.69 53.80 31.54
C MET A 1 -5.99 52.48 31.28
N LYS A 2 -5.53 52.29 30.05
CA LYS A 2 -4.70 51.16 29.57
C LYS A 2 -3.31 51.21 30.23
N THR A 3 -2.72 50.05 30.50
CA THR A 3 -1.41 49.67 29.93
C THR A 3 -1.09 48.19 30.13
N SER A 4 -0.75 47.56 29.03
CA SER A 4 -0.37 46.17 28.85
C SER A 4 1.08 45.87 29.29
N SER A 5 1.28 44.63 29.73
CA SER A 5 2.38 43.69 29.41
C SER A 5 3.80 44.22 29.14
N ARG A 6 4.78 43.64 29.86
CA ARG A 6 6.06 43.21 29.27
C ARG A 6 6.74 42.15 30.16
N ILE A 7 6.90 40.98 29.55
CA ILE A 7 7.75 39.85 29.97
C ILE A 7 9.22 40.24 29.76
N ALA A 8 10.11 39.95 30.72
CA ALA A 8 11.53 39.74 30.42
C ALA A 8 12.27 38.95 31.51
N LYS A 9 12.64 37.71 31.13
CA LYS A 9 13.96 37.10 31.28
C LYS A 9 14.55 36.95 32.70
N ALA A 10 14.52 35.71 33.20
CA ALA A 10 15.56 35.17 34.07
C ALA A 10 16.12 33.88 33.43
N CYS A 11 17.20 34.04 32.68
CA CYS A 11 18.12 32.96 32.31
C CYS A 11 19.21 32.86 33.39
N LEU A 12 19.51 31.65 33.86
CA LEU A 12 20.85 31.12 34.26
C LEU A 12 20.61 29.84 35.08
N LEU A 13 20.80 28.64 34.49
CA LEU A 13 22.05 27.87 34.42
C LEU A 13 22.43 27.19 35.75
N VAL A 14 22.24 25.86 35.81
CA VAL A 14 23.21 24.96 36.46
C VAL A 14 23.48 23.81 35.50
N VAL A 15 24.73 23.79 35.03
CA VAL A 15 25.38 22.81 34.17
C VAL A 15 25.98 21.70 35.02
N ALA A 16 26.19 20.55 34.39
CA ALA A 16 27.21 19.53 34.71
C ALA A 16 26.94 18.55 35.86
N ILE A 17 27.41 17.30 35.87
CA ILE A 17 28.12 16.38 34.94
C ILE A 17 28.07 15.04 35.70
N THR A 18 27.75 13.92 35.06
CA THR A 18 28.46 12.64 35.32
C THR A 18 28.28 11.73 34.10
N SER A 19 29.13 11.98 33.11
CA SER A 19 29.63 10.98 32.17
C SER A 19 30.48 9.95 32.94
N GLY A 20 30.31 8.67 32.63
CA GLY A 20 31.10 7.59 33.23
C GLY A 20 30.75 6.22 32.65
N ILE A 21 31.28 5.97 31.46
CA ILE A 21 31.20 4.74 30.65
C ILE A 21 31.87 3.56 31.36
N VAL A 22 31.27 2.36 31.33
CA VAL A 22 32.04 1.12 31.24
C VAL A 22 31.42 0.19 30.21
N LEU A 23 32.25 -0.14 29.22
CA LEU A 23 32.08 -1.08 28.12
C LEU A 23 31.89 -2.53 28.62
N SER A 24 31.18 -3.35 27.83
CA SER A 24 31.26 -4.83 27.64
C SER A 24 29.83 -5.37 27.48
N SER A 25 29.38 -5.90 26.34
CA SER A 25 30.07 -6.82 25.45
C SER A 25 29.62 -6.60 24.01
N PHE A 26 30.58 -6.26 23.16
CA PHE A 26 30.52 -6.69 21.76
C PHE A 26 30.62 -8.22 21.76
N THR A 27 29.48 -8.91 21.82
CA THR A 27 29.41 -10.19 21.12
C THR A 27 29.36 -9.83 19.65
N GLY A 28 30.52 -9.92 18.99
CA GLY A 28 30.59 -10.00 17.55
C GLY A 28 29.77 -11.21 17.10
N THR A 29 28.48 -10.98 16.86
CA THR A 29 27.69 -11.90 16.07
C THR A 29 28.27 -11.77 14.68
N LYS A 30 29.07 -12.76 14.29
CA LYS A 30 29.46 -12.99 12.91
C LYS A 30 28.25 -12.68 12.05
N GLU A 31 28.41 -11.80 11.07
CA GLU A 31 27.46 -11.68 9.97
C GLU A 31 27.23 -13.09 9.46
N THR A 32 26.11 -13.64 9.90
CA THR A 32 25.69 -14.96 9.54
C THR A 32 25.05 -14.71 8.19
N ALA A 33 25.75 -15.04 7.12
CA ALA A 33 25.27 -14.87 5.74
C ALA A 33 23.89 -15.50 5.46
N GLY A 34 23.25 -16.16 6.44
CA GLY A 34 21.87 -16.64 6.42
C GLY A 34 20.81 -15.77 7.13
N THR A 35 21.15 -14.78 7.97
CA THR A 35 20.15 -13.96 8.70
C THR A 35 19.55 -12.83 7.87
N THR A 36 20.29 -12.29 6.90
CA THR A 36 19.83 -11.18 6.05
C THR A 36 18.64 -11.60 5.18
N GLY A 37 18.68 -12.81 4.59
CA GLY A 37 17.58 -13.35 3.79
C GLY A 37 16.32 -13.61 4.62
N LEU A 38 16.45 -14.09 5.85
CA LEU A 38 15.32 -14.29 6.77
C LEU A 38 14.64 -12.97 7.16
N LYS A 39 15.43 -11.92 7.43
CA LYS A 39 14.88 -10.60 7.78
C LYS A 39 14.17 -9.93 6.60
N ASN A 40 14.74 -10.01 5.40
CA ASN A 40 14.12 -9.48 4.19
C ASN A 40 12.80 -10.22 3.87
N TYR A 41 12.78 -11.53 4.12
CA TYR A 41 11.56 -12.32 3.98
C TYR A 41 10.48 -11.85 4.97
N GLU A 42 10.83 -11.65 6.24
CA GLU A 42 9.88 -11.15 7.23
C GLU A 42 9.30 -9.76 6.85
N GLU A 43 10.14 -8.84 6.37
CA GLU A 43 9.71 -7.52 5.92
C GLU A 43 8.76 -7.60 4.70
N TYR A 44 9.08 -8.45 3.73
CA TYR A 44 8.22 -8.71 2.58
C TYR A 44 6.81 -9.17 3.02
N TYR A 45 6.73 -10.13 3.94
CA TYR A 45 5.45 -10.67 4.41
C TYR A 45 4.66 -9.63 5.20
N LYS A 46 5.31 -8.81 6.03
CA LYS A 46 4.65 -7.68 6.72
C LYS A 46 4.02 -6.69 5.74
N VAL A 47 4.75 -6.31 4.69
CA VAL A 47 4.21 -5.41 3.65
C VAL A 47 3.06 -6.08 2.89
N ARG A 48 3.20 -7.36 2.52
CA ARG A 48 2.15 -8.12 1.83
C ARG A 48 0.88 -8.21 2.67
N ASP A 49 1.00 -8.51 3.96
CA ASP A 49 -0.15 -8.64 4.85
C ASP A 49 -0.82 -7.27 5.08
N PHE A 50 -0.03 -6.19 5.15
CA PHE A 50 -0.55 -4.82 5.18
C PHE A 50 -1.34 -4.47 3.91
N VAL A 51 -0.83 -4.82 2.72
CA VAL A 51 -1.55 -4.66 1.44
C VAL A 51 -2.86 -5.47 1.46
N GLN A 52 -2.81 -6.70 1.95
CA GLN A 52 -3.98 -7.57 2.04
C GLN A 52 -5.07 -6.98 2.94
N GLU A 53 -4.68 -6.42 4.08
CA GLU A 53 -5.60 -5.80 5.04
C GLU A 53 -6.16 -4.47 4.53
N LYS A 54 -5.30 -3.54 4.09
CA LYS A 54 -5.69 -2.17 3.76
C LYS A 54 -6.26 -2.01 2.36
N ILE A 55 -5.93 -2.92 1.44
CA ILE A 55 -6.36 -2.82 0.03
C ILE A 55 -7.29 -3.98 -0.30
N CYS A 56 -6.80 -5.22 -0.32
CA CYS A 56 -7.58 -6.35 -0.81
C CYS A 56 -8.86 -6.62 -0.02
N SER A 57 -8.81 -6.53 1.31
CA SER A 57 -9.98 -6.72 2.19
C SER A 57 -11.04 -5.65 1.95
N VAL A 58 -10.62 -4.39 1.81
CA VAL A 58 -11.53 -3.26 1.54
C VAL A 58 -12.20 -3.42 0.18
N ILE A 59 -11.44 -3.76 -0.87
CA ILE A 59 -11.98 -4.04 -2.20
C ILE A 59 -12.97 -5.20 -2.14
N ARG A 60 -12.64 -6.29 -1.43
CA ARG A 60 -13.50 -7.48 -1.31
C ARG A 60 -14.83 -7.17 -0.63
N LYS A 61 -14.83 -6.34 0.41
CA LYS A 61 -16.05 -5.92 1.13
C LYS A 61 -16.99 -5.14 0.22
N GLN A 62 -16.47 -4.22 -0.59
CA GLN A 62 -17.31 -3.41 -1.49
C GLN A 62 -17.67 -4.10 -2.81
N LYS A 63 -16.79 -4.95 -3.34
CA LYS A 63 -16.96 -5.69 -4.60
C LYS A 63 -16.82 -7.18 -4.32
N PRO A 64 -17.83 -7.81 -3.69
CA PRO A 64 -17.82 -9.25 -3.49
C PRO A 64 -17.69 -9.93 -4.85
N ALA A 65 -16.84 -10.96 -4.92
CA ALA A 65 -16.69 -11.73 -6.13
C ALA A 65 -18.02 -12.45 -6.40
N SER A 66 -18.84 -11.89 -7.29
CA SER A 66 -20.09 -12.50 -7.71
C SER A 66 -19.77 -13.71 -8.59
N GLY A 67 -19.70 -14.89 -8.00
CA GLY A 67 -19.47 -16.14 -8.70
C GLY A 67 -19.78 -17.32 -7.80
N LYS A 68 -20.62 -18.24 -8.27
CA LYS A 68 -20.76 -19.57 -7.66
C LYS A 68 -19.36 -20.18 -7.58
N MET A 69 -18.88 -20.45 -6.36
CA MET A 69 -17.63 -21.20 -6.15
C MET A 69 -17.84 -22.60 -6.73
N SER A 70 -17.44 -22.77 -8.00
CA SER A 70 -17.33 -24.06 -8.63
C SER A 70 -16.16 -24.82 -7.98
N SER A 71 -16.43 -26.06 -7.61
CA SER A 71 -15.58 -27.10 -7.00
C SER A 71 -14.07 -26.85 -7.00
N PHE A 72 -13.46 -27.03 -5.82
CA PHE A 72 -12.03 -27.21 -5.50
C PHE A 72 -11.06 -27.24 -6.69
N SER A 73 -10.82 -26.07 -7.31
CA SER A 73 -9.72 -25.92 -8.27
C SER A 73 -8.42 -25.68 -7.49
N ARG A 74 -7.30 -26.27 -7.91
CA ARG A 74 -5.97 -25.98 -7.36
C ARG A 74 -5.47 -24.55 -7.62
N CYS A 75 -6.25 -23.77 -8.37
CA CYS A 75 -5.90 -22.40 -8.71
C CYS A 75 -6.32 -21.44 -7.59
N PRO A 76 -5.53 -20.37 -7.35
CA PRO A 76 -5.91 -19.32 -6.41
C PRO A 76 -7.22 -18.65 -6.82
N SER A 77 -7.93 -18.08 -5.83
CA SER A 77 -9.16 -17.33 -6.06
C SER A 77 -9.19 -16.08 -5.18
N GLY A 78 -9.72 -14.98 -5.73
CA GLY A 78 -9.84 -13.71 -5.03
C GLY A 78 -8.75 -12.70 -5.38
N TYR A 79 -8.72 -11.60 -4.62
CA TYR A 79 -7.77 -10.52 -4.79
C TYR A 79 -6.41 -10.89 -4.17
N GLU A 80 -5.36 -10.78 -4.96
CA GLU A 80 -3.98 -11.12 -4.61
C GLU A 80 -3.06 -9.98 -5.01
N SER A 81 -2.09 -9.67 -4.15
CA SER A 81 -1.08 -8.64 -4.40
C SER A 81 0.17 -9.23 -5.03
N GLN A 82 0.69 -8.57 -6.05
CA GLN A 82 2.03 -8.81 -6.60
C GLN A 82 2.88 -7.57 -6.34
N ILE A 83 3.77 -7.66 -5.36
CA ILE A 83 4.73 -6.60 -5.03
C ILE A 83 5.75 -6.52 -6.18
N ALA A 84 6.06 -5.30 -6.61
CA ALA A 84 7.09 -5.03 -7.60
C ALA A 84 8.47 -4.98 -6.93
N GLY A 85 9.45 -5.59 -7.57
CA GLY A 85 10.83 -5.65 -7.09
C GLY A 85 11.21 -6.99 -6.47
N GLU A 86 12.48 -7.11 -6.12
CA GLU A 86 13.04 -8.28 -5.46
C GLU A 86 12.73 -8.25 -3.96
N LEU A 87 12.73 -9.43 -3.32
CA LEU A 87 12.40 -9.60 -1.90
C LEU A 87 13.24 -8.67 -0.99
N ASP A 88 14.52 -8.47 -1.32
CA ASP A 88 15.46 -7.66 -0.54
C ASP A 88 15.21 -6.16 -0.64
N SER A 89 14.48 -5.71 -1.66
CA SER A 89 14.14 -4.30 -1.89
C SER A 89 12.91 -3.84 -1.10
N VAL A 90 12.12 -4.79 -0.59
CA VAL A 90 10.88 -4.50 0.14
C VAL A 90 11.19 -4.23 1.59
N LYS A 91 10.95 -2.99 2.02
CA LYS A 91 11.15 -2.54 3.40
C LYS A 91 9.88 -1.92 3.95
N VAL A 92 9.66 -2.12 5.24
CA VAL A 92 8.46 -1.62 5.94
C VAL A 92 8.43 -0.09 6.07
N ASP A 93 9.59 0.54 6.03
CA ASP A 93 9.81 1.98 6.16
C ASP A 93 9.90 2.73 4.81
N HIS A 94 9.98 2.00 3.70
CA HIS A 94 10.02 2.55 2.35
C HIS A 94 8.67 2.45 1.64
N PHE A 95 8.55 3.21 0.54
CA PHE A 95 7.44 3.04 -0.38
C PHE A 95 7.63 1.77 -1.20
N THR A 96 6.69 0.86 -1.05
CA THR A 96 6.60 -0.36 -1.86
C THR A 96 5.48 -0.22 -2.88
N TYR A 97 5.76 -0.64 -4.11
CA TYR A 97 4.82 -0.57 -5.22
C TYR A 97 4.43 -1.97 -5.66
N GLY A 98 3.32 -2.09 -6.38
CA GLY A 98 2.92 -3.36 -6.98
C GLY A 98 1.57 -3.25 -7.67
N LYS A 99 0.96 -4.40 -7.93
CA LYS A 99 -0.35 -4.51 -8.56
C LYS A 99 -1.24 -5.51 -7.83
N ILE A 100 -2.53 -5.26 -7.85
CA ILE A 100 -3.57 -6.18 -7.38
C ILE A 100 -4.19 -6.86 -8.59
N ASN A 101 -4.29 -8.19 -8.52
CA ASN A 101 -5.02 -9.00 -9.49
C ASN A 101 -6.18 -9.72 -8.81
N LEU A 102 -7.30 -9.84 -9.52
CA LEU A 102 -8.41 -10.73 -9.16
C LEU A 102 -8.23 -12.05 -9.90
N TYR A 103 -8.01 -13.12 -9.15
CA TYR A 103 -7.94 -14.47 -9.67
C TYR A 103 -9.33 -15.11 -9.67
N LYS A 104 -9.74 -15.62 -10.83
CA LYS A 104 -10.90 -16.50 -11.01
C LYS A 104 -10.38 -17.81 -11.61
N GLY A 105 -9.85 -18.67 -10.75
CA GLY A 105 -9.00 -19.77 -11.20
C GLY A 105 -7.63 -19.27 -11.65
N CYS A 106 -6.99 -19.97 -12.59
CA CYS A 106 -5.62 -19.66 -13.03
C CYS A 106 -5.51 -18.44 -13.96
N SER A 107 -6.59 -17.67 -14.11
CA SER A 107 -6.67 -16.48 -14.96
C SER A 107 -6.64 -15.20 -14.11
N PRO A 108 -5.49 -14.52 -13.99
CA PRO A 108 -5.42 -13.24 -13.29
C PRO A 108 -6.07 -12.13 -14.13
N THR A 109 -6.92 -11.33 -13.49
CA THR A 109 -7.44 -10.08 -14.06
C THR A 109 -6.88 -8.90 -13.29
N TYR A 110 -6.24 -7.97 -13.99
CA TYR A 110 -5.73 -6.75 -13.37
C TYR A 110 -6.84 -5.93 -12.71
N VAL A 111 -6.57 -5.38 -11.52
CA VAL A 111 -7.49 -4.52 -10.77
C VAL A 111 -6.95 -3.10 -10.64
N CYS A 112 -5.79 -2.94 -10.02
CA CYS A 112 -5.16 -1.64 -9.78
C CYS A 112 -3.66 -1.77 -9.52
N ASP A 113 -2.93 -0.67 -9.65
CA ASP A 113 -1.59 -0.53 -9.10
C ASP A 113 -1.72 0.01 -7.67
N PHE A 114 -0.80 -0.36 -6.78
CA PHE A 114 -0.74 0.15 -5.41
C PHE A 114 0.60 0.78 -5.08
N LYS A 115 0.56 1.69 -4.11
CA LYS A 115 1.70 2.30 -3.44
C LYS A 115 1.44 2.30 -1.94
N VAL A 116 2.29 1.64 -1.17
CA VAL A 116 2.14 1.51 0.28
C VAL A 116 3.41 1.90 1.02
N CYS A 117 3.28 2.40 2.24
CA CYS A 117 4.38 2.58 3.19
C CYS A 117 3.84 2.25 4.58
N MET A 118 4.29 1.12 5.14
CA MET A 118 3.71 0.56 6.36
C MET A 118 4.02 1.42 7.58
N SER A 119 5.26 1.92 7.71
CA SER A 119 5.66 2.81 8.81
C SER A 119 4.83 4.09 8.90
N LYS A 120 4.29 4.55 7.75
CA LYS A 120 3.44 5.73 7.65
C LYS A 120 1.94 5.40 7.66
N GLY A 121 1.56 4.12 7.73
CA GLY A 121 0.17 3.69 7.57
C GLY A 121 -0.45 4.08 6.22
N PHE A 122 0.39 4.29 5.19
CA PHE A 122 -0.02 4.87 3.92
C PHE A 122 -0.37 3.76 2.91
N ALA A 123 -1.56 3.87 2.30
CA ALA A 123 -1.99 2.96 1.24
C ALA A 123 -2.83 3.70 0.20
N GLU A 124 -2.33 3.73 -1.03
CA GLU A 124 -3.02 4.33 -2.17
C GLU A 124 -3.00 3.41 -3.37
N VAL A 125 -3.98 3.60 -4.25
CA VAL A 125 -4.18 2.81 -5.46
C VAL A 125 -4.45 3.71 -6.66
N LYS A 126 -4.28 3.17 -7.86
CA LYS A 126 -4.71 3.79 -9.10
C LYS A 126 -5.17 2.76 -10.12
N SER A 127 -6.11 3.14 -10.98
CA SER A 127 -6.51 2.31 -12.12
C SER A 127 -5.52 2.42 -13.27
N LYS A 128 -5.56 1.45 -14.18
CA LYS A 128 -4.84 1.51 -15.45
C LYS A 128 -5.21 2.80 -16.20
N GLY A 129 -4.18 3.54 -16.64
CA GLY A 129 -4.34 4.80 -17.38
C GLY A 129 -4.55 6.04 -16.51
N MET A 130 -4.72 5.90 -15.19
CA MET A 130 -4.66 7.06 -14.28
C MET A 130 -3.20 7.44 -14.00
N LYS A 131 -2.96 8.75 -13.89
CA LYS A 131 -1.63 9.29 -13.53
C LYS A 131 -1.41 9.25 -12.02
N ASP A 132 -2.43 9.63 -11.27
CA ASP A 132 -2.33 9.88 -9.85
C ASP A 132 -2.83 8.72 -9.01
N TYR A 133 -2.16 8.52 -7.87
CA TYR A 133 -2.60 7.62 -6.81
C TYR A 133 -3.62 8.34 -5.93
N MET A 134 -4.55 7.58 -5.37
CA MET A 134 -5.57 8.08 -4.46
C MET A 134 -5.89 7.05 -3.38
N SER A 135 -6.60 7.46 -2.32
CA SER A 135 -7.02 6.55 -1.27
C SER A 135 -7.90 5.42 -1.82
N VAL A 136 -7.83 4.25 -1.19
CA VAL A 136 -8.59 3.06 -1.60
C VAL A 136 -10.09 3.32 -1.62
N GLU A 137 -10.60 4.07 -0.65
CA GLU A 137 -12.02 4.41 -0.53
C GLU A 137 -12.48 5.30 -1.68
N LYS A 138 -11.77 6.41 -1.93
CA LYS A 138 -12.07 7.32 -3.04
C LYS A 138 -12.02 6.60 -4.39
N TRP A 139 -11.02 5.73 -4.57
CA TRP A 139 -10.90 4.92 -5.77
C TRP A 139 -12.09 3.97 -5.96
N LEU A 140 -12.58 3.35 -4.88
CA LEU A 140 -13.74 2.47 -4.93
C LEU A 140 -15.03 3.23 -5.27
N GLU A 141 -15.19 4.45 -4.76
CA GLU A 141 -16.31 5.33 -5.10
C GLU A 141 -16.29 5.69 -6.60
N GLU A 142 -15.17 6.18 -7.12
CA GLU A 142 -15.02 6.57 -8.53
C GLU A 142 -15.21 5.40 -9.50
N THR A 143 -14.77 4.19 -9.12
CA THR A 143 -14.91 3.01 -9.97
C THR A 143 -16.30 2.36 -9.90
N SER A 144 -17.11 2.73 -8.91
CA SER A 144 -18.49 2.27 -8.79
C SER A 144 -19.44 3.15 -9.58
N THR A 145 -19.20 4.47 -9.62
CA THR A 145 -20.00 5.43 -10.41
C THR A 145 -19.77 5.28 -11.92
N LYS A 146 -18.54 5.02 -12.37
CA LYS A 146 -18.23 4.82 -13.81
C LYS A 146 -18.88 3.60 -14.47
N LYS A 147 -19.45 2.66 -13.70
CA LYS A 147 -20.20 1.52 -14.27
C LYS A 147 -21.64 1.89 -14.69
N THR A 148 -22.10 3.09 -14.36
CA THR A 148 -23.47 3.55 -14.59
C THR A 148 -23.59 4.57 -15.72
N ASP A 149 -22.56 4.75 -16.55
CA ASP A 149 -22.72 5.40 -17.85
C ASP A 149 -22.63 4.34 -18.96
N PRO A 150 -23.75 3.98 -19.61
CA PRO A 150 -23.67 3.24 -20.85
C PRO A 150 -22.93 4.13 -21.85
N SER A 151 -21.71 3.70 -22.22
CA SER A 151 -20.97 4.27 -23.35
C SER A 151 -21.94 4.54 -24.51
N PRO A 152 -21.94 5.75 -25.11
CA PRO A 152 -22.81 6.04 -26.23
C PRO A 152 -22.53 5.03 -27.35
N SER A 153 -23.59 4.33 -27.77
CA SER A 153 -23.56 3.46 -28.94
C SER A 153 -22.91 4.20 -30.11
N PRO A 154 -22.03 3.55 -30.88
CA PRO A 154 -21.47 4.17 -32.08
C PRO A 154 -22.61 4.52 -33.02
N GLU A 155 -22.74 5.82 -33.28
CA GLU A 155 -23.72 6.39 -34.21
C GLU A 155 -23.48 5.75 -35.58
N LYS A 156 -24.49 5.03 -36.07
CA LYS A 156 -24.48 4.40 -37.39
C LYS A 156 -24.24 5.49 -38.46
N PRO A 157 -23.28 5.34 -39.37
CA PRO A 157 -23.12 6.27 -40.48
C PRO A 157 -24.42 6.29 -41.31
N LYS A 158 -24.98 7.48 -41.51
CA LYS A 158 -26.09 7.68 -42.46
C LYS A 158 -25.56 7.40 -43.86
N GLU A 159 -26.08 6.35 -44.46
CA GLU A 159 -25.88 6.01 -45.87
C GLU A 159 -26.46 7.15 -46.72
N VAL A 160 -25.59 7.92 -47.37
CA VAL A 160 -25.98 8.93 -48.34
C VAL A 160 -26.30 8.20 -49.65
N LYS A 161 -27.60 8.07 -49.97
CA LYS A 161 -28.03 7.65 -51.30
C LYS A 161 -27.90 8.85 -52.25
N GLY A 162 -27.02 8.70 -53.23
CA GLY A 162 -27.05 9.47 -54.48
C GLY A 162 -28.00 8.83 -55.48
#